data_AF-A0A1Z9G6L9-F1
#
_entry.id   AF-A0A1Z9G6L9-F1
#
_cell.length_a   1.000
_cell.length_b   1.000
_cell.length_c   1.000
_cell.angle_alpha   90.00
_cell.angle_beta   90.00
_cell.angle_gamma   90.00
#
_symmetry.space_group_name_H-M   'P 1'
#
loop_
_entity.id
_entity.type
_entity.pdbx_description
1 polymer ?
#
loop_
_entity_poly.entity_id
_entity_poly.type
_entity_poly.pdbx_seq_one_letter_code
_entity_poly.pdbx_strand_id
1 'polypeptide(L)'
;MKNLLLVLTLIGIGSGGVALADGHKMSENKVSNEFVLLHPKSIVADADAYYNAVLDKVFGGAIPAKYAQLAALSASIAMKCEYCIPAHKSMAVAAGASEEEIKTAIAIAADVALNSSMLYGSEYDMEKFKKMFE
;
A
#
# COMPACT_ATOMS: atom_id res chain seq x y z
N MET A 1 56.24 21.57 19.81
CA MET A 1 56.91 20.72 20.82
C MET A 1 55.97 19.57 21.13
N LYS A 2 56.41 18.32 20.85
CA LYS A 2 56.14 17.04 21.57
C LYS A 2 54.67 16.73 21.96
N ASN A 3 54.02 15.61 21.65
CA ASN A 3 54.35 14.24 21.22
C ASN A 3 53.01 13.63 20.70
N LEU A 4 52.90 12.99 19.53
CA LEU A 4 53.18 11.57 19.23
C LEU A 4 52.77 10.55 20.31
N LEU A 5 51.72 9.76 20.08
CA LEU A 5 51.78 8.28 20.06
C LEU A 5 50.43 7.63 19.67
N LEU A 6 50.53 6.72 18.69
CA LEU A 6 49.53 5.77 18.22
C LEU A 6 49.09 4.78 19.32
N VAL A 7 47.85 4.30 19.25
CA VAL A 7 47.53 2.88 19.47
C VAL A 7 46.46 2.43 18.47
N LEU A 8 46.83 1.49 17.60
CA LEU A 8 45.92 0.65 16.82
C LEU A 8 45.18 -0.32 17.74
N THR A 9 43.89 -0.53 17.49
CA THR A 9 43.29 -1.87 17.63
C THR A 9 42.19 -2.03 16.58
N LEU A 10 42.48 -2.86 15.56
CA LEU A 10 41.47 -3.56 14.80
C LEU A 10 40.73 -4.51 15.76
N ILE A 11 39.41 -4.42 15.81
CA ILE A 11 38.54 -5.57 16.07
C ILE A 11 37.50 -5.58 14.96
N GLY A 12 37.74 -6.45 13.99
CA GLY A 12 36.65 -6.96 13.16
C GLY A 12 35.81 -7.96 13.95
N ILE A 13 34.65 -8.25 13.38
CA ILE A 13 33.69 -9.34 13.63
C ILE A 13 32.35 -8.78 14.09
N GLY A 14 31.33 -9.11 13.30
CA GLY A 14 29.95 -9.01 13.70
C GLY A 14 29.08 -8.51 12.57
N SER A 15 28.74 -9.41 11.67
CA SER A 15 27.53 -9.38 10.87
C SER A 15 26.31 -9.13 11.77
N GLY A 16 26.06 -7.86 12.09
CA GLY A 16 24.81 -7.39 12.66
C GLY A 16 23.82 -7.27 11.53
N GLY A 17 23.17 -8.39 11.21
CA GLY A 17 22.00 -8.40 10.35
C GLY A 17 21.04 -7.32 10.83
N VAL A 18 20.69 -6.42 9.92
CA VAL A 18 19.64 -5.43 10.12
C VAL A 18 18.37 -6.23 10.41
N ALA A 19 17.97 -6.30 11.68
CA ALA A 19 16.70 -6.86 12.09
C ALA A 19 15.60 -5.87 11.70
N LEU A 20 15.33 -5.78 10.40
CA LEU A 20 14.21 -5.08 9.79
C LEU A 20 13.64 -5.98 8.70
N ALA A 21 13.16 -7.15 9.10
CA ALA A 21 12.25 -7.95 8.29
C ALA A 21 11.64 -9.05 9.17
N ASP A 22 10.89 -8.65 10.19
CA ASP A 22 9.76 -9.50 10.59
C ASP A 22 8.73 -9.39 9.47
N GLY A 23 9.03 -10.09 8.38
CA GLY A 23 8.09 -10.36 7.33
C GLY A 23 6.86 -10.95 8.01
N HIS A 24 5.74 -10.24 7.91
CA HIS A 24 4.43 -10.85 8.01
C HIS A 24 4.38 -11.96 6.97
N LYS A 25 4.88 -13.13 7.34
CA LYS A 25 4.51 -14.39 6.70
C LYS A 25 3.00 -14.42 6.84
N MET A 26 2.31 -14.34 5.71
CA MET A 26 0.89 -14.63 5.65
C MET A 26 0.72 -16.02 6.26
N SER A 27 0.20 -16.07 7.48
CA SER A 27 -0.03 -17.30 8.23
C SER A 27 -0.83 -18.26 7.35
N GLU A 28 -0.34 -19.48 7.18
CA GLU A 28 -1.02 -20.56 6.45
C GLU A 28 -2.33 -21.00 7.12
N ASN A 29 -2.61 -20.53 8.35
CA ASN A 29 -3.95 -20.58 8.90
C ASN A 29 -4.75 -19.45 8.28
N LYS A 30 -5.82 -19.81 7.52
CA LYS A 30 -6.89 -18.90 7.08
C LYS A 30 -7.19 -17.93 8.22
N VAL A 31 -6.62 -16.74 8.16
CA VAL A 31 -7.05 -15.64 9.00
C VAL A 31 -8.47 -15.40 8.53
N SER A 32 -9.45 -15.89 9.30
CA SER A 32 -10.85 -15.62 9.03
C SER A 32 -10.96 -14.12 8.88
N ASN A 33 -11.43 -13.66 7.73
CA ASN A 33 -11.60 -12.24 7.51
C ASN A 33 -12.67 -11.76 8.50
N GLU A 34 -12.28 -11.20 9.64
CA GLU A 34 -13.20 -10.75 10.68
C GLU A 34 -14.21 -9.72 10.14
N PHE A 35 -13.92 -9.08 9.00
CA PHE A 35 -14.87 -8.20 8.31
C PHE A 35 -16.14 -8.94 7.85
N VAL A 36 -16.11 -10.26 7.68
CA VAL A 36 -17.34 -11.05 7.41
C VAL A 36 -18.34 -10.92 8.56
N LEU A 37 -17.87 -10.73 9.80
CA LEU A 37 -18.72 -10.59 10.99
C LEU A 37 -19.38 -9.20 11.09
N LEU A 38 -18.94 -8.23 10.28
CA LEU A 38 -19.61 -6.93 10.15
C LEU A 38 -20.91 -7.03 9.36
N HIS A 39 -21.15 -8.15 8.67
CA HIS A 39 -22.36 -8.39 7.92
C HIS A 39 -23.45 -9.07 8.79
N PRO A 40 -24.74 -8.92 8.45
CA PRO A 40 -25.79 -9.70 9.08
C PRO A 40 -25.50 -11.21 9.05
N LYS A 41 -25.82 -11.91 10.15
CA LYS A 41 -25.56 -13.35 10.30
C LYS A 41 -26.05 -14.20 9.13
N SER A 42 -27.16 -13.81 8.51
CA SER A 42 -27.77 -14.53 7.38
C SER A 42 -26.93 -14.49 6.09
N ILE A 43 -25.93 -13.60 5.98
CA ILE A 43 -25.12 -13.44 4.77
C ILE A 43 -23.61 -13.61 5.00
N VAL A 44 -23.19 -14.04 6.20
CA VAL A 44 -21.75 -14.16 6.53
C VAL A 44 -21.02 -15.11 5.59
N ALA A 45 -21.65 -16.23 5.21
CA ALA A 45 -21.05 -17.18 4.27
C ALA A 45 -20.87 -16.57 2.88
N ASP A 46 -21.84 -15.79 2.42
CA ASP A 46 -21.77 -15.10 1.12
C ASP A 46 -20.70 -13.99 1.15
N ALA A 47 -20.58 -13.26 2.27
CA ALA A 47 -19.55 -12.26 2.46
C ALA A 47 -18.15 -12.89 2.48
N ASP A 48 -17.96 -14.04 3.15
CA ASP A 48 -16.69 -14.77 3.14
C ASP A 48 -16.33 -15.23 1.72
N ALA A 49 -17.29 -15.80 0.99
CA ALA A 49 -17.09 -16.18 -0.41
C ALA A 49 -16.70 -14.97 -1.28
N TYR A 50 -17.34 -13.83 -1.09
CA TYR A 50 -17.02 -12.59 -1.79
C TYR A 50 -15.57 -12.13 -1.50
N TYR A 51 -15.18 -12.02 -0.23
CA TYR A 51 -13.83 -11.57 0.12
C TYR A 51 -12.74 -12.52 -0.40
N ASN A 52 -12.96 -13.83 -0.31
CA ASN A 52 -12.04 -14.81 -0.88
C ASN A 52 -11.92 -14.66 -2.40
N ALA A 53 -13.04 -14.44 -3.10
CA ALA A 53 -13.03 -14.19 -4.53
C ALA A 53 -12.30 -12.88 -4.89
N VAL A 54 -12.45 -11.82 -4.11
CA VAL A 54 -11.72 -10.56 -4.32
C VAL A 54 -10.21 -10.76 -4.12
N LEU A 55 -9.79 -11.48 -3.08
CA LEU A 55 -8.37 -11.77 -2.88
C LEU A 55 -7.77 -12.55 -4.06
N ASP A 56 -8.44 -13.61 -4.51
CA ASP A 56 -7.95 -14.48 -5.59
C ASP A 56 -8.05 -13.81 -6.98
N LYS A 57 -9.20 -13.22 -7.31
CA LYS A 57 -9.50 -12.77 -8.68
C LYS A 57 -9.21 -11.31 -8.94
N VAL A 58 -9.19 -10.46 -7.90
CA VAL A 58 -8.90 -9.03 -8.05
C VAL A 58 -7.44 -8.74 -7.66
N PHE A 59 -7.04 -9.07 -6.43
CA PHE A 59 -5.68 -8.81 -5.95
C PHE A 59 -4.65 -9.87 -6.40
N GLY A 60 -5.10 -11.08 -6.72
CA GLY A 60 -4.31 -12.12 -7.39
C GLY A 60 -4.59 -12.25 -8.89
N GLY A 61 -5.33 -11.29 -9.47
CA GLY A 61 -5.85 -11.36 -10.83
C GLY A 61 -4.91 -10.79 -11.90
N ALA A 62 -5.52 -10.07 -12.85
CA ALA A 62 -4.84 -9.57 -14.05
C ALA A 62 -3.74 -8.52 -13.78
N ILE A 63 -3.82 -7.80 -12.66
CA ILE A 63 -2.79 -6.82 -12.24
C ILE A 63 -1.85 -7.53 -11.25
N PRO A 64 -0.52 -7.51 -11.48
CA PRO A 64 0.40 -8.12 -10.53
C PRO A 64 0.25 -7.54 -9.12
N ALA A 65 0.35 -8.40 -8.10
CA ALA A 65 0.00 -8.08 -6.71
C ALA A 65 0.59 -6.75 -6.20
N LYS A 66 1.87 -6.46 -6.50
CA LYS A 66 2.51 -5.19 -6.12
C LYS A 66 1.73 -3.98 -6.64
N TYR A 67 1.40 -3.97 -7.93
CA TYR A 67 0.70 -2.86 -8.57
C TYR A 67 -0.77 -2.78 -8.14
N ALA A 68 -1.43 -3.92 -7.93
CA ALA A 68 -2.78 -3.95 -7.40
C ALA A 68 -2.86 -3.33 -6.00
N GLN A 69 -1.89 -3.64 -5.13
CA GLN A 69 -1.83 -3.07 -3.77
C GLN A 69 -1.42 -1.60 -3.76
N LEU A 70 -0.54 -1.15 -4.66
CA LEU A 70 -0.22 0.28 -4.83
C LEU A 70 -1.45 1.08 -5.32
N ALA A 71 -2.21 0.54 -6.27
CA ALA A 71 -3.46 1.15 -6.71
C ALA A 71 -4.49 1.22 -5.56
N ALA A 72 -4.64 0.14 -4.80
CA ALA A 72 -5.54 0.12 -3.64
C ALA A 72 -5.09 1.07 -2.53
N LEU A 73 -3.77 1.23 -2.31
CA LEU A 73 -3.24 2.23 -1.40
C LEU A 73 -3.60 3.66 -1.86
N SER A 74 -3.38 3.98 -3.14
CA SER A 74 -3.75 5.28 -3.71
C SER A 74 -5.26 5.55 -3.54
N ALA A 75 -6.11 4.57 -3.83
CA ALA A 75 -7.56 4.67 -3.62
C ALA A 75 -7.92 4.89 -2.14
N SER A 76 -7.27 4.14 -1.23
CA SER A 76 -7.46 4.24 0.22
C SER A 76 -7.14 5.64 0.75
N ILE A 77 -6.09 6.26 0.22
CA ILE A 77 -5.67 7.62 0.57
C ILE A 77 -6.67 8.64 0.05
N ALA A 78 -7.10 8.52 -1.21
CA ALA A 78 -8.07 9.43 -1.81
C ALA A 78 -9.41 9.44 -1.04
N MET A 79 -9.85 8.28 -0.53
CA MET A 79 -11.05 8.17 0.31
C MET A 79 -10.81 8.46 1.80
N LYS A 80 -9.56 8.70 2.22
CA LYS A 80 -9.14 8.90 3.61
C LYS A 80 -9.55 7.76 4.55
N CYS A 81 -9.46 6.51 4.08
CA CYS A 81 -9.87 5.34 4.86
C CYS A 81 -8.77 4.92 5.86
N GLU A 82 -8.99 5.19 7.15
CA GLU A 82 -8.04 4.89 8.22
C GLU A 82 -7.71 3.40 8.37
N TYR A 83 -8.64 2.51 8.01
CA TYR A 83 -8.43 1.05 8.04
C TYR A 83 -7.68 0.56 6.80
N CYS A 84 -7.99 1.13 5.63
CA CYS A 84 -7.52 0.64 4.34
C CYS A 84 -6.06 1.07 4.08
N ILE A 85 -5.70 2.29 4.49
CA ILE A 85 -4.33 2.84 4.32
C ILE A 85 -3.26 1.92 4.93
N PRO A 86 -3.31 1.57 6.23
CA PRO A 86 -2.28 0.71 6.82
C PRO A 86 -2.30 -0.70 6.23
N ALA A 87 -3.48 -1.25 5.92
CA ALA A 87 -3.61 -2.59 5.33
C ALA A 87 -2.96 -2.68 3.94
N HIS A 88 -3.36 -1.80 3.01
CA HIS A 88 -2.83 -1.82 1.64
C HIS A 88 -1.38 -1.36 1.56
N LYS A 89 -0.92 -0.47 2.45
CA LYS A 89 0.51 -0.16 2.57
C LYS A 89 1.32 -1.40 2.96
N SER A 90 0.87 -2.13 3.97
CA SER A 90 1.54 -3.35 4.43
C SER A 90 1.57 -4.43 3.33
N MET A 91 0.44 -4.67 2.67
CA MET A 91 0.35 -5.65 1.58
C MET A 91 1.18 -5.24 0.35
N ALA A 92 1.27 -3.95 0.03
CA ALA A 92 2.14 -3.47 -1.06
C ALA A 92 3.63 -3.74 -0.75
N VAL A 93 4.08 -3.44 0.47
CA VAL A 93 5.46 -3.72 0.92
C VAL A 93 5.72 -5.23 0.90
N ALA A 94 4.79 -6.05 1.39
CA ALA A 94 4.90 -7.51 1.34
C ALA A 94 4.98 -8.04 -0.12
N ALA A 95 4.34 -7.36 -1.06
CA ALA A 95 4.44 -7.65 -2.49
C ALA A 95 5.70 -7.05 -3.17
N GLY A 96 6.61 -6.47 -2.41
CA GLY A 96 7.90 -5.95 -2.91
C GLY A 96 7.86 -4.49 -3.38
N ALA A 97 6.87 -3.70 -2.96
CA ALA A 97 6.88 -2.25 -3.21
C ALA A 97 8.01 -1.55 -2.43
N SER A 98 8.76 -0.71 -3.13
CA SER A 98 9.77 0.18 -2.56
C SER A 98 9.13 1.38 -1.85
N GLU A 99 9.91 2.03 -0.99
CA GLU A 99 9.48 3.27 -0.33
C GLU A 99 9.10 4.37 -1.35
N GLU A 100 9.86 4.48 -2.44
CA GLU A 100 9.59 5.45 -3.50
C GLU A 100 8.30 5.14 -4.27
N GLU A 101 7.97 3.87 -4.52
CA GLU A 101 6.67 3.49 -5.09
C GLU A 101 5.51 3.86 -4.13
N ILE A 102 5.70 3.70 -2.82
CA ILE A 102 4.70 4.12 -1.82
C ILE A 102 4.52 5.64 -1.81
N LYS A 103 5.61 6.42 -1.80
CA LYS A 103 5.55 7.88 -1.91
C LYS A 103 4.88 8.33 -3.20
N THR A 104 5.15 7.62 -4.30
CA THR A 104 4.53 7.88 -5.61
C THR A 104 3.03 7.63 -5.55
N ALA A 105 2.56 6.52 -4.96
CA ALA A 105 1.13 6.26 -4.79
C ALA A 105 0.43 7.32 -3.92
N ILE A 106 1.10 7.83 -2.88
CA ILE A 106 0.60 8.95 -2.06
C ILE A 106 0.47 10.22 -2.90
N ALA A 107 1.50 10.56 -3.67
CA ALA A 107 1.50 11.75 -4.52
C ALA A 107 0.41 11.68 -5.61
N ILE A 108 0.21 10.51 -6.22
CA ILE A 108 -0.88 10.27 -7.18
C ILE A 108 -2.24 10.56 -6.54
N ALA A 109 -2.50 9.99 -5.36
CA ALA A 109 -3.76 10.23 -4.66
C ALA A 109 -3.98 11.72 -4.32
N ALA A 110 -2.92 12.42 -3.90
CA ALA A 110 -2.97 13.84 -3.58
C ALA A 110 -3.26 14.71 -4.81
N ASP A 111 -2.59 14.44 -5.94
CA ASP A 111 -2.79 15.19 -7.18
C ASP A 111 -4.21 14.99 -7.75
N VAL A 112 -4.72 13.76 -7.73
CA VAL A 112 -6.10 13.47 -8.14
C VAL A 112 -7.10 14.23 -7.26
N ALA A 113 -6.90 14.27 -5.94
CA ALA A 113 -7.78 14.99 -5.02
C ALA A 113 -7.73 16.52 -5.23
N LEU A 114 -6.54 17.07 -5.48
CA LEU A 114 -6.35 18.49 -5.84
C LEU A 114 -7.16 18.80 -7.11
N ASN A 115 -6.93 18.07 -8.19
CA ASN A 115 -7.57 18.32 -9.47
C ASN A 115 -9.08 18.08 -9.43
N SER A 116 -9.55 17.10 -8.65
CA SER A 116 -10.99 16.93 -8.39
C SER A 116 -11.60 18.19 -7.77
N SER A 117 -10.91 18.83 -6.82
CA SER A 117 -11.40 20.05 -6.17
C SER A 117 -11.36 21.25 -7.12
N MET A 118 -10.26 21.40 -7.86
CA MET A 118 -10.05 22.52 -8.77
C MET A 118 -11.06 22.50 -9.93
N LEU A 119 -11.21 21.35 -10.61
CA LEU A 119 -12.08 21.23 -11.78
C LEU A 119 -13.56 21.26 -11.40
N TYR A 120 -13.93 20.60 -10.29
CA TYR A 120 -15.31 20.63 -9.80
C TYR A 120 -15.69 22.03 -9.31
N GLY A 121 -14.85 22.64 -8.47
CA GLY A 121 -15.11 23.96 -7.90
C GLY A 121 -15.09 25.09 -8.93
N SER A 122 -14.37 24.93 -10.05
CA SER A 122 -14.38 25.90 -11.15
C SER A 122 -15.46 25.65 -12.20
N GLU A 123 -16.29 24.62 -12.03
CA GLU A 123 -17.28 24.18 -13.03
C GLU A 123 -16.65 24.03 -14.44
N TYR A 124 -15.49 23.37 -14.52
CA TYR A 124 -14.75 23.26 -15.78
C TYR A 124 -15.57 22.53 -16.85
N ASP A 125 -15.62 23.08 -18.07
CA ASP A 125 -16.42 22.53 -19.16
C ASP A 125 -15.93 21.14 -19.60
N MET A 126 -16.80 20.13 -19.43
CA MET A 126 -16.45 18.72 -19.65
C MET A 126 -16.25 18.39 -21.13
N GLU A 127 -16.98 19.05 -22.04
CA GLU A 127 -16.83 18.84 -23.48
C GLU A 127 -15.49 19.38 -23.97
N LYS A 128 -15.09 20.57 -23.52
CA LYS A 128 -13.75 21.12 -23.74
C LYS A 128 -12.66 20.24 -23.14
N PHE A 129 -12.85 19.74 -21.92
CA PHE A 129 -11.87 18.86 -21.27
C PHE A 129 -11.61 17.59 -22.09
N LYS A 130 -12.66 16.89 -22.52
CA LYS A 130 -12.54 15.65 -23.30
C LYS A 130 -11.84 15.87 -24.65
N LYS A 131 -12.15 16.98 -25.34
CA LYS A 131 -11.50 17.35 -26.61
C LYS A 131 -9.99 17.61 -26.50
N MET A 132 -9.43 17.72 -25.30
CA MET A 132 -7.98 17.86 -25.12
C MET A 132 -7.21 16.53 -25.31
N PHE A 133 -7.92 15.38 -25.33
CA PHE A 133 -7.33 14.04 -25.39
C PHE A 133 -7.67 13.26 -26.67
N GLU A 134 -8.37 13.90 -27.61
CA GLU A 134 -8.61 13.40 -28.97
C GLU A 134 -7.45 13.76 -29.91
#